data_AF-A0A9D9V631-F1
#
_entry.id   AF-A0A9D9V631-F1
#
_cell.length_a   1.000
_cell.length_b   1.000
_cell.length_c   1.000
_cell.angle_alpha   90.00
_cell.angle_beta   90.00
_cell.angle_gamma   90.00
#
_symmetry.space_group_name_H-M   'P 1'
#
loop_
_entity.id
_entity.type
_entity.pdbx_description
1 polymer ?
#
loop_
_entity_poly.entity_id
_entity_poly.type
_entity_poly.pdbx_seq_one_letter_code
_entity_poly.pdbx_strand_id
1 'polypeptide(L)'
;MNRLSNFQYWIRFVILASVFLVGWFVFWEIKNQGWLRLADFSSILPVSQEHRSDIEALSLIADKLTHTNGEVRTFLILFQNNLELRPGGGFIGSFGILKVKDGTIVEFTTHDTGNFDGRIPSTITPPYPMSTLLHIDSWKLRDSNFSPDFPTNARQAITFYAMGDGQEHFDGVIGITTEVLESVLNITGPVTLDGFPGTYAADKAVIDLEYQVEQGYRDQNIAAGERKSVLKILGDVILTKVKALPVDKQYELFTTMLRDLHSKAIQVYFVDEYLQGVVADAGWDGAVDSTWHDDSFMLIDANLGALKSDYHMRRRIEYTVDLSKEVPQATLKMIYTHTGVARNWYTKDYISYLRAYLPEGSFITSVTNGDAPVYGNDLGKKYVGVTVGVPLASERTVTFEYTLPKTIDTSEWYNLKVTKQSGVTGTPLSVTIIDKQGKIKTFNETLNRDFVLSERENE
;
A
#
# COMPACT_ATOMS: atom_id res chain seq x y z
N MET A 1 -30.30 31.02 -38.99
CA MET A 1 -29.11 30.56 -38.23
C MET A 1 -28.95 31.44 -36.99
N ASN A 2 -28.47 30.90 -35.86
CA ASN A 2 -28.23 31.54 -34.53
C ASN A 2 -29.27 31.42 -33.39
N ARG A 3 -30.08 30.34 -33.32
CA ARG A 3 -30.70 29.92 -32.03
C ARG A 3 -29.92 28.84 -31.29
N LEU A 4 -29.19 27.97 -32.01
CA LEU A 4 -28.36 26.91 -31.43
C LEU A 4 -27.10 27.44 -30.72
N SER A 5 -26.53 28.58 -31.15
CA SER A 5 -25.34 29.16 -30.50
C SER A 5 -25.65 29.78 -29.13
N ASN A 6 -26.89 30.25 -28.92
CA ASN A 6 -27.29 30.88 -27.66
C ASN A 6 -27.48 29.83 -26.56
N PHE A 7 -28.07 28.67 -26.87
CA PHE A 7 -28.23 27.58 -25.91
C PHE A 7 -26.88 26.97 -25.48
N GLN A 8 -25.96 26.76 -26.42
CA GLN A 8 -24.61 26.30 -26.10
C GLN A 8 -23.81 27.31 -25.28
N TYR A 9 -24.01 28.62 -25.54
CA TYR A 9 -23.45 29.69 -24.72
C TYR A 9 -23.99 29.65 -23.28
N TRP A 10 -25.32 29.54 -23.10
CA TRP A 10 -25.92 29.47 -21.77
C TRP A 10 -25.52 28.23 -20.99
N ILE A 11 -25.40 27.07 -21.64
CA ILE A 11 -24.87 25.86 -21.00
C ILE A 11 -23.43 26.08 -20.52
N ARG A 12 -22.56 26.59 -21.40
CA ARG A 12 -21.16 26.88 -21.04
C ARG A 12 -21.05 27.92 -19.92
N PHE A 13 -21.88 28.96 -19.98
CA PHE A 13 -21.95 30.00 -18.97
C PHE A 13 -22.40 29.45 -17.62
N VAL A 14 -23.46 28.64 -17.58
CA VAL A 14 -23.94 28.02 -16.34
C VAL A 14 -22.90 27.06 -15.76
N ILE A 15 -22.24 26.25 -16.58
CA ILE A 15 -21.17 25.36 -16.12
C ILE A 15 -20.01 26.18 -15.54
N LEU A 16 -19.52 27.19 -16.25
CA LEU A 16 -18.42 28.04 -15.81
C LEU A 16 -18.77 28.84 -14.54
N ALA A 17 -19.98 29.39 -14.48
CA ALA A 17 -20.48 30.12 -13.32
C ALA A 17 -20.64 29.20 -12.11
N SER A 18 -21.17 27.99 -12.30
CA SER A 18 -21.27 26.99 -11.22
C SER A 18 -19.90 26.55 -10.72
N VAL A 19 -18.94 26.27 -11.61
CA VAL A 19 -17.56 25.93 -11.21
C VAL A 19 -16.90 27.09 -10.46
N PHE A 20 -17.08 28.33 -10.94
CA PHE A 20 -16.55 29.51 -10.26
C PHE A 20 -17.21 29.74 -8.90
N LEU A 21 -18.53 29.62 -8.79
CA LEU A 21 -19.27 29.81 -7.55
C LEU A 21 -18.97 28.70 -6.54
N VAL A 22 -18.84 27.45 -6.98
CA VAL A 22 -18.41 26.33 -6.13
C VAL A 22 -16.98 26.53 -5.69
N GLY A 23 -16.06 26.87 -6.60
CA GLY A 23 -14.67 27.15 -6.25
C GLY A 23 -14.51 28.35 -5.30
N TRP A 24 -15.28 29.42 -5.52
CA TRP A 24 -15.34 30.59 -4.64
C TRP A 24 -15.94 30.25 -3.29
N PHE A 25 -17.01 29.45 -3.25
CA PHE A 25 -17.65 28.99 -2.03
C PHE A 25 -16.71 28.11 -1.20
N VAL A 26 -16.07 27.13 -1.83
CA VAL A 26 -15.04 26.26 -1.22
C VAL A 26 -13.89 27.11 -0.67
N PHE A 27 -13.36 28.04 -1.47
CA PHE A 27 -12.31 28.96 -1.02
C PHE A 27 -12.76 29.83 0.16
N TRP A 28 -13.98 30.36 0.13
CA TRP A 28 -14.52 31.23 1.16
C TRP A 28 -14.82 30.46 2.46
N GLU A 29 -15.33 29.24 2.38
CA GLU A 29 -15.54 28.34 3.53
C GLU A 29 -14.20 27.93 4.15
N ILE A 30 -13.23 27.44 3.36
CA ILE A 30 -11.88 27.10 3.87
C ILE A 30 -11.25 28.31 4.56
N LYS A 31 -11.32 29.50 3.93
CA LYS A 31 -10.67 30.72 4.43
C LYS A 31 -11.31 31.25 5.73
N ASN A 32 -12.61 31.10 5.92
CA ASN A 32 -13.33 31.75 7.03
C ASN A 32 -13.78 30.79 8.13
N GLN A 33 -14.01 29.51 7.82
CA GLN A 33 -14.66 28.55 8.71
C GLN A 33 -13.93 27.19 8.79
N GLY A 34 -12.84 26.99 8.02
CA GLY A 34 -11.98 25.80 8.07
C GLY A 34 -12.41 24.67 7.13
N TRP A 35 -11.62 23.59 7.11
CA TRP A 35 -11.82 22.48 6.17
C TRP A 35 -13.02 21.58 6.54
N LEU A 36 -13.42 21.56 7.81
CA LEU A 36 -14.48 20.66 8.34
C LEU A 36 -15.85 20.82 7.64
N ARG A 37 -16.22 22.02 7.18
CA ARG A 37 -17.48 22.24 6.46
C ARG A 37 -17.51 21.55 5.09
N LEU A 38 -16.37 21.29 4.45
CA LEU A 38 -16.32 20.56 3.18
C LEU A 38 -16.75 19.11 3.32
N ALA A 39 -16.45 18.48 4.47
CA ALA A 39 -16.95 17.16 4.83
C ALA A 39 -18.49 17.18 4.90
N ASP A 40 -19.08 18.18 5.56
CA ASP A 40 -20.55 18.33 5.65
C ASP A 40 -21.21 18.49 4.26
N PHE A 41 -20.54 19.17 3.32
CA PHE A 41 -21.03 19.35 1.95
C PHE A 41 -20.90 18.10 1.07
N SER A 42 -19.98 17.18 1.39
CA SER A 42 -19.80 15.92 0.64
C SER A 42 -21.11 15.12 0.57
N SER A 43 -21.89 15.17 1.67
CA SER A 43 -23.18 14.49 1.81
C SER A 43 -24.25 14.96 0.82
N ILE A 44 -24.12 16.19 0.29
CA ILE A 44 -25.07 16.82 -0.63
C ILE A 44 -24.60 16.71 -2.09
N LEU A 45 -23.33 16.35 -2.32
CA LEU A 45 -22.77 16.18 -3.66
C LEU A 45 -23.23 14.86 -4.30
N PRO A 46 -23.57 14.86 -5.60
CA PRO A 46 -23.91 13.65 -6.36
C PRO A 46 -22.64 12.87 -6.74
N VAL A 47 -21.83 12.51 -5.75
CA VAL A 47 -20.59 11.74 -5.88
C VAL A 47 -20.77 10.34 -5.26
N SER A 48 -19.95 9.38 -5.67
CA SER A 48 -19.96 8.02 -5.12
C SER A 48 -19.63 8.04 -3.61
N GLN A 49 -20.01 6.99 -2.90
CA GLN A 49 -19.70 6.85 -1.47
C GLN A 49 -18.19 6.92 -1.19
N GLU A 50 -17.37 6.26 -2.02
CA GLU A 50 -15.91 6.35 -1.96
C GLU A 50 -15.41 7.80 -2.01
N HIS A 51 -15.86 8.58 -2.99
CA HIS A 51 -15.46 9.98 -3.11
C HIS A 51 -15.94 10.84 -1.92
N ARG A 52 -17.06 10.50 -1.27
CA ARG A 52 -17.49 11.19 -0.04
C ARG A 52 -16.54 10.90 1.11
N SER A 53 -16.24 9.61 1.37
CA SER A 53 -15.28 9.21 2.40
C SER A 53 -13.92 9.86 2.17
N ASP A 54 -13.46 9.92 0.92
CA ASP A 54 -12.20 10.59 0.56
C ASP A 54 -12.22 12.08 0.89
N ILE A 55 -13.30 12.79 0.53
CA ILE A 55 -13.42 14.24 0.81
C ILE A 55 -13.48 14.49 2.32
N GLU A 56 -14.23 13.67 3.05
CA GLU A 56 -14.35 13.78 4.51
C GLU A 56 -12.99 13.55 5.19
N ALA A 57 -12.30 12.47 4.83
CA ALA A 57 -11.00 12.14 5.38
C ALA A 57 -9.94 13.19 5.04
N LEU A 58 -9.89 13.67 3.80
CA LEU A 58 -8.99 14.75 3.41
C LEU A 58 -9.27 16.04 4.20
N SER A 59 -10.54 16.43 4.29
CA SER A 59 -10.95 17.67 4.95
C SER A 59 -10.59 17.64 6.44
N LEU A 60 -10.81 16.50 7.09
CA LEU A 60 -10.50 16.33 8.51
C LEU A 60 -8.99 16.27 8.77
N ILE A 61 -8.23 15.52 7.97
CA ILE A 61 -6.77 15.47 8.10
C ILE A 61 -6.16 16.85 7.84
N ALA A 62 -6.61 17.54 6.78
CA ALA A 62 -6.16 18.88 6.47
C ALA A 62 -6.45 19.83 7.64
N ASP A 63 -7.67 19.81 8.19
CA ASP A 63 -8.03 20.61 9.36
C ASP A 63 -7.08 20.37 10.53
N LYS A 64 -6.89 19.10 10.91
CA LYS A 64 -6.05 18.70 12.04
C LYS A 64 -4.58 19.04 11.85
N LEU A 65 -4.08 19.00 10.62
CA LEU A 65 -2.70 19.37 10.32
C LEU A 65 -2.51 20.88 10.21
N THR A 66 -3.52 21.64 9.77
CA THR A 66 -3.46 23.12 9.64
C THR A 66 -3.83 23.87 10.90
N HIS A 67 -4.65 23.27 11.78
CA HIS A 67 -5.12 23.86 13.04
C HIS A 67 -4.64 23.01 14.23
N THR A 68 -3.33 23.07 14.49
CA THR A 68 -2.71 22.35 15.61
C THR A 68 -2.74 23.13 16.92
N ASN A 69 -3.30 24.34 16.92
CA ASN A 69 -3.32 25.25 18.08
C ASN A 69 -1.92 25.51 18.67
N GLY A 70 -0.91 25.52 17.80
CA GLY A 70 0.48 25.71 18.20
C GLY A 70 1.20 24.43 18.67
N GLU A 71 0.53 23.28 18.77
CA GLU A 71 1.12 21.99 19.10
C GLU A 71 1.87 21.39 17.90
N VAL A 72 2.92 20.60 18.17
CA VAL A 72 3.63 19.87 17.12
C VAL A 72 3.02 18.48 17.00
N ARG A 73 2.56 18.14 15.79
CA ARG A 73 2.14 16.78 15.42
C ARG A 73 3.32 16.03 14.82
N THR A 74 3.60 14.84 15.33
CA THR A 74 4.78 14.05 14.96
C THR A 74 4.35 12.74 14.31
N PHE A 75 4.89 12.45 13.12
CA PHE A 75 4.56 11.27 12.33
C PHE A 75 5.80 10.43 12.08
N LEU A 76 5.66 9.11 12.24
CA LEU A 76 6.66 8.13 11.82
C LEU A 76 6.39 7.78 10.35
N ILE A 77 7.37 7.95 9.47
CA ILE A 77 7.26 7.57 8.06
C ILE A 77 8.07 6.30 7.84
N LEU A 78 7.43 5.22 7.39
CA LEU A 78 8.09 3.96 7.05
C LEU A 78 8.35 3.91 5.55
N PHE A 79 9.62 3.90 5.14
CA PHE A 79 10.00 3.74 3.74
C PHE A 79 10.05 2.25 3.40
N GLN A 80 8.96 1.74 2.85
CA GLN A 80 8.72 0.32 2.59
C GLN A 80 9.28 -0.06 1.22
N ASN A 81 10.48 -0.62 1.18
CA ASN A 81 11.10 -1.04 -0.05
C ASN A 81 10.47 -2.33 -0.58
N ASN A 82 9.49 -2.19 -1.46
CA ASN A 82 8.73 -3.32 -2.03
C ASN A 82 9.49 -4.11 -3.11
N LEU A 83 10.74 -3.71 -3.42
CA LEU A 83 11.67 -4.55 -4.17
C LEU A 83 12.19 -5.72 -3.30
N GLU A 84 12.11 -5.59 -1.98
CA GLU A 84 12.25 -6.67 -1.02
C GLU A 84 10.94 -6.80 -0.23
N LEU A 85 9.95 -7.43 -0.87
CA LEU A 85 8.55 -7.39 -0.47
C LEU A 85 8.32 -7.94 0.94
N ARG A 86 7.46 -7.24 1.68
CA ARG A 86 6.87 -7.69 2.94
C ARG A 86 5.36 -7.57 2.84
N PRO A 87 4.60 -8.34 3.63
CA PRO A 87 3.13 -8.32 3.65
C PRO A 87 2.52 -6.92 3.74
N GLY A 88 3.11 -6.05 4.56
CA GLY A 88 2.65 -4.68 4.76
C GLY A 88 3.30 -3.64 3.87
N GLY A 89 3.93 -4.02 2.75
CA GLY A 89 4.46 -3.10 1.75
C GLY A 89 5.87 -3.44 1.27
N GLY A 90 6.84 -3.68 2.17
CA GLY A 90 8.24 -3.84 1.74
C GLY A 90 9.25 -3.57 2.84
N PHE A 91 10.46 -4.11 2.75
CA PHE A 91 11.47 -3.98 3.80
C PHE A 91 11.73 -2.53 4.22
N ILE A 92 11.72 -2.25 5.54
CA ILE A 92 11.89 -0.89 6.07
C ILE A 92 13.38 -0.65 6.30
N GLY A 93 14.09 -0.33 5.22
CA GLY A 93 15.51 0.00 5.29
C GLY A 93 15.78 1.35 5.99
N SER A 94 14.81 2.26 5.95
CA SER A 94 14.91 3.58 6.57
C SER A 94 13.54 4.00 7.08
N PHE A 95 13.52 4.93 8.02
CA PHE A 95 12.30 5.62 8.42
C PHE A 95 12.54 7.13 8.55
N GLY A 96 11.46 7.90 8.49
CA GLY A 96 11.46 9.34 8.69
C GLY A 96 10.70 9.73 9.95
N ILE A 97 11.05 10.88 10.52
CA ILE A 97 10.27 11.55 11.55
C ILE A 97 9.87 12.91 10.99
N LEU A 98 8.58 13.11 10.82
CA LEU A 98 7.99 14.34 10.29
C LEU A 98 7.28 15.08 11.41
N LYS A 99 7.65 16.34 11.64
CA LYS A 99 6.98 17.23 12.58
C LYS A 99 6.25 18.34 11.83
N VAL A 100 4.97 18.46 12.09
CA VAL A 100 4.07 19.44 11.48
C VAL A 100 3.48 20.33 12.57
N LYS A 101 3.44 21.63 12.31
CA LYS A 101 2.81 22.62 13.17
C LYS A 101 2.05 23.62 12.31
N ASP A 102 0.76 23.73 12.55
CA ASP A 102 -0.16 24.67 11.89
C ASP A 102 0.02 24.71 10.37
N GLY A 103 0.02 23.52 9.75
CA GLY A 103 0.13 23.32 8.30
C GLY A 103 1.55 23.41 7.75
N THR A 104 2.54 23.67 8.61
CA THR A 104 3.94 23.84 8.22
C THR A 104 4.79 22.68 8.71
N ILE A 105 5.61 22.12 7.82
CA ILE A 105 6.67 21.17 8.20
C ILE A 105 7.75 21.94 8.94
N VAL A 106 7.92 21.66 10.24
CA VAL A 106 8.93 22.30 11.09
C VAL A 106 10.20 21.47 11.21
N GLU A 107 10.11 20.15 11.06
CA GLU A 107 11.26 19.25 11.05
C GLU A 107 10.97 18.02 10.19
N PHE A 108 11.97 17.57 9.44
CA PHE A 108 11.97 16.27 8.78
C PHE A 108 13.36 15.65 8.92
N THR A 109 13.43 14.48 9.53
CA THR A 109 14.68 13.71 9.67
C THR A 109 14.50 12.30 9.16
N THR A 110 15.57 11.69 8.67
CA THR A 110 15.60 10.30 8.20
C THR A 110 16.66 9.51 8.96
N HIS A 111 16.37 8.23 9.18
CA HIS A 111 17.18 7.33 10.00
C HIS A 111 17.34 5.98 9.29
N ASP A 112 18.55 5.42 9.35
CA ASP A 112 18.83 4.07 8.85
C ASP A 112 18.45 3.03 9.92
N THR A 113 17.59 2.07 9.56
CA THR A 113 17.23 0.98 10.50
C THR A 113 18.42 0.07 10.82
N GLY A 114 19.42 -0.03 9.95
CA GLY A 114 20.68 -0.71 10.23
C GLY A 114 21.45 -0.12 11.41
N ASN A 115 21.36 1.21 11.61
CA ASN A 115 21.95 1.90 12.76
C ASN A 115 20.99 1.87 13.96
N PHE A 116 19.69 2.09 13.72
CA PHE A 116 18.69 2.17 14.78
C PHE A 116 18.45 0.82 15.49
N ASP A 117 18.31 -0.27 14.73
CA ASP A 117 17.92 -1.59 15.26
C ASP A 117 18.92 -2.16 16.25
N GLY A 118 20.19 -1.73 16.20
CA GLY A 118 21.21 -2.12 17.18
C GLY A 118 20.90 -1.66 18.61
N ARG A 119 20.01 -0.67 18.78
CA ARG A 119 19.53 -0.20 20.09
C ARG A 119 18.37 -1.03 20.64
N ILE A 120 17.61 -1.69 19.76
CA ILE A 120 16.47 -2.50 20.16
C ILE A 120 17.00 -3.79 20.81
N PRO A 121 16.58 -4.17 22.03
CA PRO A 121 16.96 -5.43 22.65
C PRO A 121 16.57 -6.65 21.79
N SER A 122 17.40 -7.69 21.77
CA SER A 122 17.14 -8.94 21.04
C SER A 122 16.24 -9.88 21.86
N THR A 123 15.03 -9.42 22.17
CA THR A 123 14.09 -10.10 23.08
C THR A 123 12.80 -10.54 22.41
N ILE A 124 12.48 -10.02 21.22
CA ILE A 124 11.24 -10.34 20.51
C ILE A 124 11.50 -11.41 19.46
N THR A 125 10.78 -12.53 19.54
CA THR A 125 10.89 -13.62 18.57
C THR A 125 10.40 -13.17 17.18
N PRO A 126 11.17 -13.40 16.10
CA PRO A 126 10.70 -13.17 14.74
C PRO A 126 9.45 -14.00 14.43
N PRO A 127 8.46 -13.43 13.72
CA PRO A 127 7.32 -14.21 13.27
C PRO A 127 7.79 -15.30 12.29
N TYR A 128 7.16 -16.47 12.36
CA TYR A 128 7.47 -17.56 11.43
C TYR A 128 7.22 -17.12 9.97
N PRO A 129 8.09 -17.50 9.00
CA PRO A 129 9.33 -18.29 9.12
C PRO A 129 10.62 -17.44 9.14
N MET A 130 10.57 -16.17 9.55
CA MET A 130 11.69 -15.23 9.40
C MET A 130 12.99 -15.74 10.02
N SER A 131 12.95 -16.32 11.22
CA SER A 131 14.16 -16.82 11.88
C SER A 131 14.91 -17.85 11.04
N THR A 132 14.17 -18.70 10.32
CA THR A 132 14.73 -19.76 9.50
C THR A 132 15.14 -19.26 8.12
N LEU A 133 14.33 -18.41 7.47
CA LEU A 133 14.59 -17.97 6.09
C LEU A 133 15.53 -16.76 5.99
N LEU A 134 15.44 -15.82 6.94
CA LEU A 134 16.30 -14.64 7.01
C LEU A 134 17.52 -14.83 7.93
N HIS A 135 17.58 -15.94 8.68
CA HIS A 135 18.64 -16.20 9.66
C HIS A 135 18.81 -15.06 10.68
N ILE A 136 17.69 -14.54 11.17
CA ILE A 136 17.64 -13.49 12.20
C ILE A 136 17.20 -14.08 13.54
N ASP A 137 17.85 -13.64 14.62
CA ASP A 137 17.55 -14.13 15.98
C ASP A 137 16.47 -13.30 16.69
N SER A 138 16.15 -12.11 16.19
CA SER A 138 15.19 -11.22 16.84
C SER A 138 14.47 -10.30 15.84
N TRP A 139 13.20 -10.03 16.13
CA TRP A 139 12.36 -9.13 15.36
C TRP A 139 12.67 -7.67 15.71
N LYS A 140 12.66 -6.79 14.69
CA LYS A 140 13.11 -5.39 14.79
C LYS A 140 12.27 -4.47 13.90
N LEU A 141 12.54 -3.17 13.98
CA LEU A 141 11.82 -2.14 13.24
C LEU A 141 11.85 -2.38 11.73
N ARG A 142 12.99 -2.82 11.18
CA ARG A 142 13.16 -3.07 9.73
C ARG A 142 12.16 -4.08 9.12
N ASP A 143 11.64 -4.98 9.93
CA ASP A 143 10.72 -6.06 9.53
C ASP A 143 9.36 -5.92 10.25
N SER A 144 9.05 -4.77 10.84
CA SER A 144 7.81 -4.56 11.60
C SER A 144 6.54 -4.64 10.75
N ASN A 145 6.67 -4.68 9.41
CA ASN A 145 5.57 -4.73 8.47
C ASN A 145 5.24 -6.14 7.93
N PHE A 146 5.22 -7.13 8.83
CA PHE A 146 4.96 -8.52 8.48
C PHE A 146 3.48 -8.94 8.51
N SER A 147 2.60 -8.13 9.10
CA SER A 147 1.16 -8.32 8.98
C SER A 147 0.67 -7.77 7.63
N PRO A 148 -0.34 -8.37 6.97
CA PRO A 148 -1.04 -7.70 5.89
C PRO A 148 -1.93 -6.54 6.38
N ASP A 149 -2.15 -6.43 7.69
CA ASP A 149 -2.88 -5.34 8.35
C ASP A 149 -1.92 -4.21 8.75
N PHE A 150 -2.03 -3.05 8.09
CA PHE A 150 -1.10 -1.95 8.35
C PHE A 150 -1.25 -1.27 9.72
N PRO A 151 -2.45 -1.10 10.32
CA PRO A 151 -2.55 -0.62 11.69
C PRO A 151 -1.77 -1.50 12.69
N THR A 152 -1.77 -2.82 12.49
CA THR A 152 -0.94 -3.75 13.28
C THR A 152 0.55 -3.48 13.09
N ASN A 153 0.99 -3.28 11.85
CA ASN A 153 2.39 -2.95 11.54
C ASN A 153 2.82 -1.60 12.11
N ALA A 154 1.95 -0.59 12.06
CA ALA A 154 2.20 0.75 12.57
C ALA A 154 2.42 0.75 14.09
N ARG A 155 1.52 0.07 14.84
CA ARG A 155 1.68 -0.11 16.29
C ARG A 155 2.97 -0.86 16.65
N GLN A 156 3.31 -1.89 15.87
CA GLN A 156 4.56 -2.62 16.06
C GLN A 156 5.79 -1.74 15.79
N ALA A 157 5.74 -0.88 14.76
CA ALA A 157 6.82 0.05 14.47
C ALA A 157 7.03 1.07 15.59
N ILE A 158 5.95 1.63 16.15
CA ILE A 158 6.01 2.52 17.32
C ILE A 158 6.63 1.79 18.51
N THR A 159 6.23 0.54 18.76
CA THR A 159 6.77 -0.29 19.84
C THR A 159 8.28 -0.49 19.68
N PHE A 160 8.74 -0.87 18.48
CA PHE A 160 10.16 -1.05 18.21
C PHE A 160 10.97 0.25 18.28
N TYR A 161 10.39 1.37 17.85
CA TYR A 161 11.01 2.68 18.00
C TYR A 161 11.23 3.02 19.49
N ALA A 162 10.22 2.81 20.34
CA ALA A 162 10.35 3.02 21.78
C ALA A 162 11.38 2.08 22.42
N MET A 163 11.41 0.80 22.00
CA MET A 163 12.41 -0.17 22.47
C MET A 163 13.85 0.19 22.08
N GLY A 164 14.05 0.98 21.02
CA GLY A 164 15.36 1.48 20.60
C GLY A 164 15.75 2.83 21.23
N ASP A 165 15.12 3.18 22.35
CA ASP A 165 15.26 4.46 23.05
C ASP A 165 14.94 5.68 22.16
N GLY A 166 13.99 5.52 21.24
CA GLY A 166 13.43 6.62 20.49
C GLY A 166 12.71 7.62 21.40
N GLN A 167 12.91 8.93 21.17
CA GLN A 167 12.46 9.99 22.08
C GLN A 167 11.13 10.64 21.65
N GLU A 168 10.68 10.38 20.42
CA GLU A 168 9.46 10.96 19.88
C GLU A 168 8.22 10.15 20.27
N HIS A 169 7.12 10.86 20.50
CA HIS A 169 5.78 10.29 20.55
C HIS A 169 5.08 10.59 19.22
N PHE A 170 4.44 9.59 18.63
CA PHE A 170 3.83 9.72 17.30
C PHE A 170 2.32 9.90 17.40
N ASP A 171 1.78 10.90 16.71
CA ASP A 171 0.34 11.09 16.48
C ASP A 171 -0.16 10.15 15.37
N GLY A 172 0.74 9.64 14.52
CA GLY A 172 0.42 8.69 13.48
C GLY A 172 1.64 8.09 12.79
N VAL A 173 1.39 7.10 11.92
CA VAL A 173 2.39 6.41 11.11
C VAL A 173 1.94 6.42 9.66
N ILE A 174 2.85 6.76 8.75
CA ILE A 174 2.62 6.77 7.31
C ILE A 174 3.55 5.73 6.67
N GLY A 175 3.01 4.72 6.03
CA GLY A 175 3.76 3.77 5.21
C GLY A 175 3.79 4.27 3.78
N ILE A 176 4.96 4.32 3.16
CA ILE A 176 5.09 4.63 1.73
C ILE A 176 5.95 3.59 1.03
N THR A 177 5.44 3.03 -0.06
CA THR A 177 6.17 2.10 -0.93
C THR A 177 7.03 2.86 -1.95
N THR A 178 7.87 2.17 -2.74
CA THR A 178 8.77 2.86 -3.67
C THR A 178 8.04 3.55 -4.82
N GLU A 179 6.84 3.10 -5.17
CA GLU A 179 5.98 3.70 -6.20
C GLU A 179 5.66 5.17 -5.92
N VAL A 180 5.58 5.58 -4.65
CA VAL A 180 5.29 6.97 -4.28
C VAL A 180 6.40 7.91 -4.78
N LEU A 181 7.67 7.45 -4.76
CA LEU A 181 8.78 8.23 -5.30
C LEU A 181 8.63 8.42 -6.81
N GLU A 182 8.25 7.36 -7.54
CA GLU A 182 8.01 7.41 -8.98
C GLU A 182 6.84 8.34 -9.32
N SER A 183 5.72 8.21 -8.59
CA SER A 183 4.55 9.08 -8.68
C SER A 183 4.90 10.55 -8.51
N VAL A 184 5.67 10.91 -7.48
CA VAL A 184 6.07 12.29 -7.23
C VAL A 184 7.02 12.81 -8.32
N LEU A 185 8.03 12.01 -8.71
CA LEU A 185 9.01 12.41 -9.72
C LEU A 185 8.42 12.55 -11.12
N ASN A 186 7.35 11.81 -11.45
CA ASN A 186 6.61 11.99 -12.70
C ASN A 186 6.02 13.41 -12.83
N ILE A 187 5.73 14.06 -11.69
CA ILE A 187 5.06 15.36 -11.63
C ILE A 187 6.09 16.48 -11.41
N THR A 188 7.02 16.27 -10.47
CA THR A 188 8.06 17.27 -10.14
C THR A 188 9.22 17.29 -11.15
N GLY A 189 9.27 16.28 -12.01
CA GLY A 189 10.40 16.02 -12.90
C GLY A 189 11.64 15.49 -12.17
N PRO A 190 12.66 15.07 -12.94
CA PRO A 190 13.85 14.41 -12.42
C PRO A 190 14.69 15.30 -11.48
N VAL A 191 15.39 14.69 -10.54
CA VAL A 191 16.20 15.36 -9.51
C VAL A 191 17.68 15.03 -9.65
N THR A 192 18.53 16.05 -9.55
CA THR A 192 19.98 15.89 -9.38
C THR A 192 20.34 16.28 -7.94
N LEU A 193 21.26 15.54 -7.33
CA LEU A 193 21.67 15.76 -5.93
C LEU A 193 23.14 16.16 -5.90
N ASP A 194 23.44 17.25 -5.20
CA ASP A 194 24.82 17.68 -5.00
C ASP A 194 25.62 16.60 -4.25
N GLY A 195 26.79 16.26 -4.78
CA GLY A 195 27.65 15.22 -4.20
C GLY A 195 27.25 13.78 -4.55
N PHE A 196 26.23 13.55 -5.39
CA PHE A 196 25.85 12.22 -5.86
C PHE A 196 25.80 12.17 -7.40
N PRO A 197 26.21 11.05 -8.02
CA PRO A 197 26.23 10.93 -9.46
C PRO A 197 24.82 10.82 -10.05
N GLY A 198 24.69 11.29 -11.28
CA GLY A 198 23.52 11.03 -12.11
C GLY A 198 22.29 11.88 -11.79
N THR A 199 21.15 11.38 -12.24
CA THR A 199 19.86 12.06 -12.18
C THR A 199 18.79 11.02 -11.88
N TYR A 200 18.05 11.25 -10.80
CA TYR A 200 16.96 10.41 -10.31
C TYR A 200 15.68 10.81 -11.06
N ALA A 201 15.30 10.01 -12.05
CA ALA A 201 14.09 10.18 -12.86
C ALA A 201 13.05 9.14 -12.47
N ALA A 202 11.76 9.42 -12.67
CA ALA A 202 10.66 8.59 -12.17
C ALA A 202 10.76 7.10 -12.53
N ASP A 203 11.24 6.77 -13.73
CA ASP A 203 11.35 5.41 -14.27
C ASP A 203 12.53 4.59 -13.71
N LYS A 204 13.52 5.25 -13.09
CA LYS A 204 14.76 4.61 -12.63
C LYS A 204 15.23 5.04 -11.25
N ALA A 205 14.59 6.03 -10.64
CA ALA A 205 15.03 6.64 -9.39
C ALA A 205 15.18 5.62 -8.27
N VAL A 206 14.25 4.66 -8.18
CA VAL A 206 14.32 3.59 -7.19
C VAL A 206 15.57 2.73 -7.40
N ILE A 207 15.82 2.27 -8.62
CA ILE A 207 17.00 1.43 -8.95
C ILE A 207 18.32 2.21 -8.80
N ASP A 208 18.36 3.47 -9.23
CA ASP A 208 19.52 4.35 -9.06
C ASP A 208 19.83 4.55 -7.58
N LEU A 209 18.79 4.72 -6.75
CA LEU A 209 18.92 4.90 -5.31
C LEU A 209 19.38 3.61 -4.62
N GLU A 210 18.85 2.45 -5.01
CA GLU A 210 19.34 1.14 -4.55
C GLU A 210 20.81 0.94 -4.90
N TYR A 211 21.20 1.25 -6.13
CA TYR A 211 22.61 1.20 -6.53
C TYR A 211 23.47 2.13 -5.68
N GLN A 212 23.00 3.36 -5.47
CA GLN A 212 23.73 4.35 -4.68
C GLN A 212 23.96 3.89 -3.24
N VAL A 213 22.93 3.36 -2.57
CA VAL A 213 23.06 2.94 -1.16
C VAL A 213 23.74 1.59 -0.98
N GLU A 214 23.73 0.70 -1.98
CA GLU A 214 24.35 -0.65 -1.88
C GLU A 214 25.76 -0.73 -2.49
N GLN A 215 26.06 0.09 -3.49
CA GLN A 215 27.31 0.03 -4.28
C GLN A 215 27.99 1.41 -4.39
N GLY A 216 27.30 2.40 -4.94
CA GLY A 216 27.87 3.70 -5.33
C GLY A 216 28.55 4.46 -4.18
N TYR A 217 28.04 4.33 -2.96
CA TYR A 217 28.62 4.96 -1.78
C TYR A 217 30.10 4.59 -1.54
N ARG A 218 30.52 3.38 -1.95
CA ARG A 218 31.91 2.90 -1.79
C ARG A 218 32.88 3.70 -2.65
N ASP A 219 32.52 3.95 -3.90
CA ASP A 219 33.35 4.70 -4.85
C ASP A 219 33.48 6.17 -4.46
N GLN A 220 32.52 6.68 -3.68
CA GLN A 220 32.51 8.03 -3.14
C GLN A 220 33.18 8.17 -1.76
N ASN A 221 33.75 7.08 -1.22
CA ASN A 221 34.33 7.03 0.14
C ASN A 221 33.35 7.46 1.25
N ILE A 222 32.05 7.21 1.05
CA ILE A 222 31.04 7.43 2.09
C ILE A 222 31.11 6.25 3.07
N ALA A 223 31.08 6.52 4.37
CA ALA A 223 31.07 5.45 5.37
C ALA A 223 29.78 4.60 5.25
N ALA A 224 29.86 3.30 5.52
CA ALA A 224 28.69 2.42 5.40
C ALA A 224 27.49 2.86 6.25
N GLY A 225 27.72 3.42 7.44
CA GLY A 225 26.66 3.98 8.29
C GLY A 225 25.99 5.23 7.72
N GLU A 226 26.64 5.91 6.76
CA GLU A 226 26.19 7.15 6.11
C GLU A 226 25.66 6.91 4.68
N ARG A 227 25.66 5.66 4.20
CA ARG A 227 25.29 5.31 2.82
C ARG A 227 23.87 5.75 2.44
N LYS A 228 22.98 5.92 3.44
CA LYS A 228 21.59 6.35 3.26
C LYS A 228 21.36 7.86 3.44
N SER A 229 22.42 8.65 3.65
CA SER A 229 22.35 10.12 3.69
C SER A 229 21.73 10.73 2.43
N VAL A 230 21.90 10.07 1.27
CA VAL A 230 21.28 10.44 0.00
C VAL A 230 19.75 10.57 0.09
N LEU A 231 19.09 9.74 0.92
CA LEU A 231 17.62 9.77 1.08
C LEU A 231 17.14 11.09 1.66
N LYS A 232 17.89 11.64 2.62
CA LYS A 232 17.57 12.93 3.23
C LYS A 232 17.64 14.05 2.19
N ILE A 233 18.74 14.09 1.44
CA ILE A 233 19.00 15.13 0.44
C ILE A 233 17.96 15.03 -0.69
N LEU A 234 17.61 13.82 -1.13
CA LEU A 234 16.54 13.60 -2.10
C LEU A 234 15.19 14.11 -1.58
N GLY A 235 14.84 13.79 -0.33
CA GLY A 235 13.61 14.26 0.31
C GLY A 235 13.53 15.78 0.38
N ASP A 236 14.61 16.46 0.77
CA ASP A 236 14.67 17.93 0.87
C ASP A 236 14.49 18.60 -0.51
N VAL A 237 15.12 18.05 -1.55
CA VAL A 237 15.00 18.57 -2.93
C VAL A 237 13.60 18.32 -3.48
N ILE A 238 13.02 17.14 -3.27
CA ILE A 238 11.64 16.83 -3.66
C ILE A 238 10.66 17.77 -2.95
N LEU A 239 10.80 17.96 -1.64
CA LEU A 239 9.94 18.86 -0.88
C LEU A 239 10.01 20.30 -1.40
N THR A 240 11.22 20.77 -1.75
CA THR A 240 11.43 22.08 -2.37
C THR A 240 10.70 22.19 -3.71
N LYS A 241 10.79 21.15 -4.55
CA LYS A 241 10.08 21.12 -5.84
C LYS A 241 8.57 21.07 -5.68
N VAL A 242 8.05 20.25 -4.77
CA VAL A 242 6.61 20.16 -4.47
C VAL A 242 6.05 21.51 -4.05
N LYS A 243 6.75 22.23 -3.17
CA LYS A 243 6.36 23.59 -2.74
C LYS A 243 6.36 24.61 -3.88
N ALA A 244 7.19 24.40 -4.90
CA ALA A 244 7.31 25.27 -6.06
C ALA A 244 6.38 24.88 -7.23
N LEU A 245 5.58 23.82 -7.10
CA LEU A 245 4.69 23.37 -8.18
C LEU A 245 3.62 24.44 -8.49
N PRO A 246 3.31 24.68 -9.77
CA PRO A 246 2.14 25.47 -10.15
C PRO A 246 0.84 24.73 -9.78
N VAL A 247 -0.27 25.47 -9.67
CA VAL A 247 -1.54 24.97 -9.13
C VAL A 247 -2.07 23.75 -9.89
N ASP A 248 -1.93 23.71 -11.21
CA ASP A 248 -2.33 22.56 -12.04
C ASP A 248 -1.55 21.30 -11.69
N LYS A 249 -0.23 21.42 -11.43
CA LYS A 249 0.62 20.31 -10.99
C LYS A 249 0.41 19.94 -9.53
N GLN A 250 0.03 20.88 -8.67
CA GLN A 250 -0.39 20.57 -7.30
C GLN A 250 -1.66 19.70 -7.31
N TYR A 251 -2.63 20.02 -8.19
CA TYR A 251 -3.82 19.19 -8.37
C TYR A 251 -3.48 17.81 -8.94
N GLU A 252 -2.60 17.72 -9.94
CA GLU A 252 -2.12 16.45 -10.48
C GLU A 252 -1.44 15.61 -9.39
N LEU A 253 -0.58 16.23 -8.56
CA LEU A 253 0.06 15.56 -7.42
C LEU A 253 -0.96 15.06 -6.42
N PHE A 254 -1.93 15.89 -6.06
CA PHE A 254 -2.99 15.54 -5.13
C PHE A 254 -3.80 14.32 -5.62
N THR A 255 -4.28 14.34 -6.86
CA THR A 255 -5.02 13.20 -7.44
C THR A 255 -4.17 11.93 -7.53
N THR A 256 -2.86 12.08 -7.78
CA THR A 256 -1.90 10.97 -7.77
C THR A 256 -1.73 10.38 -6.38
N MET A 257 -1.59 11.21 -5.34
CA MET A 257 -1.49 10.74 -3.96
C MET A 257 -2.78 10.04 -3.50
N LEU A 258 -3.95 10.51 -3.93
CA LEU A 258 -5.22 9.82 -3.65
C LEU A 258 -5.27 8.43 -4.29
N ARG A 259 -4.79 8.28 -5.52
CA ARG A 259 -4.62 6.98 -6.16
C ARG A 259 -3.62 6.10 -5.40
N ASP A 260 -2.54 6.69 -4.89
CA ASP A 260 -1.52 5.98 -4.13
C ASP A 260 -2.05 5.49 -2.76
N LEU A 261 -2.98 6.23 -2.14
CA LEU A 261 -3.74 5.79 -0.96
C LEU A 261 -4.64 4.59 -1.29
N HIS A 262 -5.47 4.69 -2.33
CA HIS A 262 -6.39 3.60 -2.75
C HIS A 262 -5.66 2.34 -3.26
N SER A 263 -4.47 2.52 -3.83
CA SER A 263 -3.61 1.41 -4.23
C SER A 263 -2.74 0.89 -3.09
N LYS A 264 -2.88 1.40 -1.85
CA LYS A 264 -2.07 1.03 -0.68
C LYS A 264 -0.56 1.24 -0.88
N ALA A 265 -0.17 2.11 -1.82
CA ALA A 265 1.20 2.61 -1.93
C ALA A 265 1.50 3.65 -0.84
N ILE A 266 0.47 4.36 -0.38
CA ILE A 266 0.46 5.14 0.86
C ILE A 266 -0.55 4.50 1.81
N GLN A 267 -0.16 4.30 3.07
CA GLN A 267 -1.04 3.80 4.12
C GLN A 267 -0.91 4.69 5.35
N VAL A 268 -2.02 5.00 6.03
CA VAL A 268 -2.05 5.97 7.13
C VAL A 268 -2.68 5.36 8.37
N TYR A 269 -1.97 5.47 9.49
CA TYR A 269 -2.46 5.09 10.81
C TYR A 269 -2.40 6.32 11.72
N PHE A 270 -3.47 6.57 12.48
CA PHE A 270 -3.52 7.58 13.53
C PHE A 270 -3.66 6.91 14.89
N VAL A 271 -3.01 7.49 15.90
CA VAL A 271 -3.19 7.09 17.31
C VAL A 271 -4.53 7.60 17.86
N ASP A 272 -5.00 8.75 17.36
CA ASP A 272 -6.34 9.26 17.64
C ASP A 272 -7.40 8.35 17.00
N GLU A 273 -8.26 7.76 17.83
CA GLU A 273 -9.25 6.76 17.39
C GLU A 273 -10.28 7.33 16.42
N TYR A 274 -10.64 8.61 16.55
CA TYR A 274 -11.59 9.26 15.65
C TYR A 274 -10.97 9.45 14.27
N LEU A 275 -9.74 9.98 14.19
CA LEU A 275 -9.01 10.08 12.93
C LEU A 275 -8.73 8.72 12.31
N GLN A 276 -8.42 7.71 13.13
CA GLN A 276 -8.24 6.34 12.65
C GLN A 276 -9.51 5.79 12.01
N GLY A 277 -10.69 6.00 12.63
CA GLY A 277 -11.97 5.59 12.05
C GLY A 277 -12.20 6.22 10.68
N VAL A 278 -11.89 7.52 10.53
CA VAL A 278 -12.08 8.23 9.26
C VAL A 278 -11.16 7.71 8.15
N VAL A 279 -9.89 7.42 8.43
CA VAL A 279 -8.99 6.81 7.42
C VAL A 279 -9.31 5.34 7.13
N ALA A 280 -9.88 4.62 8.10
CA ALA A 280 -10.38 3.26 7.90
C ALA A 280 -11.60 3.25 6.97
N ASP A 281 -12.56 4.16 7.18
CA ASP A 281 -13.75 4.30 6.34
C ASP A 281 -13.42 4.74 4.90
N ALA A 282 -12.33 5.50 4.71
CA ALA A 282 -11.79 5.84 3.40
C ALA A 282 -10.94 4.70 2.77
N GLY A 283 -10.64 3.63 3.52
CA GLY A 283 -9.80 2.52 3.07
C GLY A 283 -8.30 2.84 2.98
N TRP A 284 -7.87 3.96 3.56
CA TRP A 284 -6.49 4.46 3.47
C TRP A 284 -5.57 3.89 4.56
N ASP A 285 -6.14 3.28 5.59
CA ASP A 285 -5.35 2.65 6.64
C ASP A 285 -4.79 1.28 6.23
N GLY A 286 -5.30 0.70 5.15
CA GLY A 286 -4.97 -0.64 4.68
C GLY A 286 -5.14 -1.72 5.75
N ALA A 287 -6.15 -1.58 6.60
CA ALA A 287 -6.60 -2.65 7.47
C ALA A 287 -7.14 -3.83 6.65
N VAL A 288 -7.05 -5.02 7.23
CA VAL A 288 -7.77 -6.17 6.66
C VAL A 288 -9.25 -6.07 7.04
N ASP A 289 -10.11 -6.02 6.03
CA ASP A 289 -11.56 -5.92 6.24
C ASP A 289 -12.11 -7.17 6.95
N SER A 290 -12.56 -6.95 8.18
CA SER A 290 -13.21 -7.93 9.05
C SER A 290 -14.74 -7.85 9.02
N THR A 291 -15.30 -6.87 8.33
CA THR A 291 -16.76 -6.65 8.20
C THR A 291 -17.34 -7.36 6.99
N TRP A 292 -16.51 -7.76 6.02
CA TRP A 292 -16.94 -8.57 4.88
C TRP A 292 -17.40 -9.97 5.30
N HIS A 293 -18.60 -10.38 4.85
CA HIS A 293 -19.24 -11.63 5.26
C HIS A 293 -19.36 -12.69 4.16
N ASP A 294 -19.20 -12.33 2.88
CA ASP A 294 -19.25 -13.27 1.76
C ASP A 294 -17.87 -13.94 1.53
N ASP A 295 -17.74 -14.61 0.38
CA ASP A 295 -16.46 -15.17 -0.04
C ASP A 295 -15.41 -14.07 -0.18
N SER A 296 -14.21 -14.36 0.29
CA SER A 296 -13.08 -13.46 0.18
C SER A 296 -11.78 -14.21 0.19
N PHE A 297 -10.78 -13.70 -0.51
CA PHE A 297 -9.42 -14.16 -0.31
C PHE A 297 -8.41 -13.02 -0.38
N MET A 298 -7.26 -13.28 0.20
CA MET A 298 -6.09 -12.42 0.13
C MET A 298 -4.86 -13.30 0.00
N LEU A 299 -4.11 -13.14 -1.08
CA LEU A 299 -2.82 -13.79 -1.27
C LEU A 299 -1.72 -12.83 -0.85
N ILE A 300 -0.97 -13.20 0.18
CA ILE A 300 0.07 -12.39 0.82
C ILE A 300 1.42 -13.04 0.58
N ASP A 301 2.22 -12.40 -0.25
CA ASP A 301 3.59 -12.76 -0.58
C ASP A 301 4.57 -12.02 0.33
N ALA A 302 5.51 -12.75 0.94
CA ALA A 302 6.60 -12.19 1.72
C ALA A 302 7.93 -12.70 1.15
N ASN A 303 8.72 -11.82 0.54
CA ASN A 303 10.08 -12.16 0.11
C ASN A 303 10.97 -12.33 1.35
N LEU A 304 11.21 -13.57 1.74
CA LEU A 304 12.12 -13.92 2.83
C LEU A 304 13.42 -14.54 2.30
N GLY A 305 13.69 -14.34 1.00
CA GLY A 305 14.96 -14.64 0.38
C GLY A 305 15.99 -13.55 0.63
N ALA A 306 15.61 -12.34 1.08
CA ALA A 306 16.44 -11.13 1.05
C ALA A 306 16.80 -10.69 -0.39
N LEU A 307 17.51 -9.56 -0.50
CA LEU A 307 17.78 -8.85 -1.76
C LEU A 307 16.50 -8.39 -2.48
N LYS A 308 16.69 -7.67 -3.58
CA LYS A 308 15.64 -6.91 -4.25
C LYS A 308 15.06 -7.66 -5.46
N SER A 309 14.95 -8.99 -5.31
CA SER A 309 14.50 -9.88 -6.38
C SER A 309 13.06 -9.60 -6.85
N ASP A 310 12.22 -8.94 -6.05
CA ASP A 310 10.83 -8.62 -6.43
C ASP A 310 10.74 -7.77 -7.69
N TYR A 311 11.76 -6.97 -7.99
CA TYR A 311 11.85 -6.21 -9.25
C TYR A 311 11.66 -7.09 -10.49
N HIS A 312 12.19 -8.32 -10.43
CA HIS A 312 12.11 -9.30 -11.49
C HIS A 312 10.92 -10.24 -11.39
N MET A 313 10.13 -10.15 -10.32
CA MET A 313 8.98 -11.01 -10.13
C MET A 313 7.76 -10.43 -10.85
N ARG A 314 7.07 -11.28 -11.59
CA ARG A 314 5.71 -11.04 -12.07
C ARG A 314 4.77 -12.03 -11.40
N ARG A 315 3.58 -11.55 -11.07
CA ARG A 315 2.56 -12.30 -10.32
C ARG A 315 1.27 -12.31 -11.13
N ARG A 316 0.56 -13.43 -11.14
CA ARG A 316 -0.80 -13.57 -11.66
C ARG A 316 -1.63 -14.41 -10.70
N ILE A 317 -2.87 -14.02 -10.51
CA ILE A 317 -3.82 -14.75 -9.66
C ILE A 317 -4.92 -15.35 -10.55
N GLU A 318 -5.19 -16.63 -10.35
CA GLU A 318 -6.35 -17.30 -10.94
C GLU A 318 -7.20 -17.90 -9.82
N TYR A 319 -8.49 -17.58 -9.84
CA TYR A 319 -9.46 -18.08 -8.89
C TYR A 319 -10.62 -18.73 -9.64
N THR A 320 -10.97 -19.95 -9.25
CA THR A 320 -12.17 -20.64 -9.73
C THR A 320 -13.01 -21.10 -8.55
N VAL A 321 -14.31 -20.84 -8.58
CA VAL A 321 -15.27 -21.38 -7.62
C VAL A 321 -16.37 -22.16 -8.32
N ASP A 322 -16.67 -23.36 -7.84
CA ASP A 322 -17.74 -24.23 -8.31
C ASP A 322 -18.87 -24.30 -7.28
N LEU A 323 -19.95 -23.58 -7.57
CA LEU A 323 -21.16 -23.49 -6.76
C LEU A 323 -22.18 -24.58 -7.10
N SER A 324 -21.93 -25.41 -8.12
CA SER A 324 -22.84 -26.52 -8.51
C SER A 324 -22.77 -27.71 -7.55
N LYS A 325 -21.76 -27.75 -6.68
CA LYS A 325 -21.55 -28.79 -5.66
C LYS A 325 -22.40 -28.52 -4.41
N GLU A 326 -22.74 -29.59 -3.70
CA GLU A 326 -23.42 -29.49 -2.39
C GLU A 326 -22.62 -28.64 -1.39
N VAL A 327 -21.30 -28.80 -1.39
CA VAL A 327 -20.36 -27.93 -0.69
C VAL A 327 -19.52 -27.24 -1.77
N PRO A 328 -19.60 -25.90 -1.92
CA PRO A 328 -18.84 -25.18 -2.93
C PRO A 328 -17.34 -25.44 -2.83
N GLN A 329 -16.71 -25.65 -3.98
CA GLN A 329 -15.28 -25.94 -4.10
C GLN A 329 -14.57 -24.79 -4.79
N ALA A 330 -13.42 -24.40 -4.26
CA ALA A 330 -12.62 -23.31 -4.78
C ALA A 330 -11.18 -23.75 -5.07
N THR A 331 -10.63 -23.21 -6.15
CA THR A 331 -9.23 -23.38 -6.56
C THR A 331 -8.61 -22.00 -6.71
N LEU A 332 -7.63 -21.70 -5.86
CA LEU A 332 -6.91 -20.43 -5.84
C LEU A 332 -5.44 -20.67 -6.24
N LYS A 333 -4.95 -19.93 -7.23
CA LYS A 333 -3.59 -20.07 -7.74
C LYS A 333 -2.84 -18.75 -7.68
N MET A 334 -1.58 -18.83 -7.22
CA MET A 334 -0.58 -17.79 -7.40
C MET A 334 0.45 -18.29 -8.41
N ILE A 335 0.59 -17.57 -9.52
CA ILE A 335 1.59 -17.85 -10.56
C ILE A 335 2.68 -16.81 -10.45
N TYR A 336 3.91 -17.27 -10.25
CA TYR A 336 5.12 -16.47 -10.20
C TYR A 336 5.95 -16.68 -11.46
N THR A 337 6.36 -15.61 -12.12
CA THR A 337 7.36 -15.64 -13.20
C THR A 337 8.57 -14.83 -12.79
N HIS A 338 9.73 -15.48 -12.69
CA HIS A 338 11.00 -14.83 -12.37
C HIS A 338 11.73 -14.42 -13.65
N THR A 339 11.73 -13.12 -13.98
CA THR A 339 12.30 -12.59 -15.24
C THR A 339 13.82 -12.37 -15.18
N GLY A 340 14.41 -12.32 -13.99
CA GLY A 340 15.86 -12.23 -13.82
C GLY A 340 16.55 -13.50 -14.32
N VAL A 341 17.66 -13.34 -15.04
CA VAL A 341 18.38 -14.43 -15.72
C VAL A 341 19.71 -14.81 -15.08
N ALA A 342 20.21 -13.97 -14.17
CA ALA A 342 21.49 -14.16 -13.50
C ALA A 342 21.47 -13.56 -12.10
N ARG A 343 22.28 -14.14 -11.19
CA ARG A 343 22.54 -13.58 -9.86
C ARG A 343 23.45 -12.37 -9.97
N ASN A 344 23.18 -11.34 -9.19
CA ASN A 344 24.04 -10.16 -9.06
C ASN A 344 23.91 -9.56 -7.64
N TRP A 345 24.38 -8.33 -7.42
CA TRP A 345 24.32 -7.66 -6.12
C TRP A 345 22.89 -7.34 -5.63
N TYR A 346 21.91 -7.42 -6.54
CA TYR A 346 20.53 -6.97 -6.36
C TYR A 346 19.50 -8.11 -6.51
N THR A 347 19.82 -9.13 -7.32
CA THR A 347 18.91 -10.22 -7.73
C THR A 347 19.50 -11.60 -7.44
N LYS A 348 18.66 -12.50 -6.93
CA LYS A 348 18.90 -13.95 -6.83
C LYS A 348 17.59 -14.75 -6.91
N ASP A 349 17.66 -16.08 -6.74
CA ASP A 349 16.46 -16.92 -6.64
C ASP A 349 15.49 -16.38 -5.59
N TYR A 350 14.21 -16.34 -5.92
CA TYR A 350 13.18 -15.80 -5.06
C TYR A 350 12.75 -16.86 -4.04
N ILE A 351 12.72 -16.49 -2.75
CA ILE A 351 12.22 -17.36 -1.68
C ILE A 351 11.11 -16.57 -0.99
N SER A 352 9.88 -17.07 -1.12
CA SER A 352 8.70 -16.44 -0.56
C SER A 352 8.07 -17.29 0.50
N TYR A 353 7.48 -16.65 1.51
CA TYR A 353 6.42 -17.25 2.32
C TYR A 353 5.07 -16.70 1.85
N LEU A 354 4.35 -17.51 1.06
CA LEU A 354 3.04 -17.18 0.52
C LEU A 354 1.96 -17.65 1.48
N ARG A 355 1.08 -16.75 1.91
CA ARG A 355 -0.12 -17.05 2.70
C ARG A 355 -1.39 -16.78 1.90
N ALA A 356 -2.29 -17.74 1.86
CA ALA A 356 -3.68 -17.51 1.46
C ALA A 356 -4.53 -17.32 2.71
N TYR A 357 -5.12 -16.13 2.87
CA TYR A 357 -6.16 -15.87 3.87
C TYR A 357 -7.51 -16.09 3.21
N LEU A 358 -8.33 -16.92 3.84
CA LEU A 358 -9.61 -17.42 3.36
C LEU A 358 -10.69 -17.16 4.43
N PRO A 359 -11.97 -17.28 4.09
CA PRO A 359 -13.04 -17.10 5.06
C PRO A 359 -12.90 -18.09 6.23
N GLU A 360 -13.25 -17.64 7.43
CA GLU A 360 -13.18 -18.48 8.62
C GLU A 360 -14.04 -19.75 8.42
N GLY A 361 -13.49 -20.90 8.81
CA GLY A 361 -14.16 -22.20 8.60
C GLY A 361 -13.92 -22.85 7.24
N SER A 362 -13.23 -22.20 6.27
CA SER A 362 -12.82 -22.86 5.02
C SER A 362 -12.01 -24.13 5.29
N PHE A 363 -12.19 -25.17 4.48
CA PHE A 363 -11.45 -26.42 4.63
C PHE A 363 -10.51 -26.63 3.44
N ILE A 364 -9.20 -26.50 3.69
CA ILE A 364 -8.15 -26.73 2.68
C ILE A 364 -8.06 -28.22 2.43
N THR A 365 -8.35 -28.64 1.19
CA THR A 365 -8.30 -30.03 0.76
C THR A 365 -6.92 -30.40 0.23
N SER A 366 -6.24 -29.45 -0.43
CA SER A 366 -4.92 -29.68 -1.03
C SER A 366 -4.13 -28.38 -1.18
N VAL A 367 -2.81 -28.50 -1.05
CA VAL A 367 -1.86 -27.45 -1.45
C VAL A 367 -0.79 -28.11 -2.30
N THR A 368 -0.53 -27.58 -3.50
CA THR A 368 0.45 -28.15 -4.44
C THR A 368 1.52 -27.12 -4.81
N ASN A 369 2.73 -27.62 -5.08
CA ASN A 369 3.92 -26.84 -5.46
C ASN A 369 4.37 -25.77 -4.46
N GLY A 370 3.99 -25.91 -3.18
CA GLY A 370 4.61 -25.24 -2.04
C GLY A 370 5.21 -26.26 -1.08
N ASP A 371 6.02 -25.80 -0.13
CA ASP A 371 6.50 -26.62 0.98
C ASP A 371 5.35 -27.06 1.90
N ALA A 372 5.68 -27.78 2.98
CA ALA A 372 4.69 -28.23 3.96
C ALA A 372 3.82 -27.05 4.47
N PRO A 373 2.48 -27.12 4.33
CA PRO A 373 1.60 -26.02 4.68
C PRO A 373 1.52 -25.81 6.19
N VAL A 374 1.55 -24.54 6.58
CA VAL A 374 1.33 -24.08 7.96
C VAL A 374 -0.03 -23.40 8.02
N TYR A 375 -0.89 -23.89 8.91
CA TYR A 375 -2.24 -23.39 9.09
C TYR A 375 -2.35 -22.54 10.35
N GLY A 376 -3.24 -21.55 10.33
CA GLY A 376 -3.60 -20.78 11.51
C GLY A 376 -4.84 -19.94 11.29
N ASN A 377 -5.19 -19.16 12.30
CA ASN A 377 -6.21 -18.13 12.20
C ASN A 377 -5.59 -16.80 12.62
N ASP A 378 -5.84 -15.77 11.84
CA ASP A 378 -5.37 -14.41 12.10
C ASP A 378 -6.31 -13.43 11.40
N LEU A 379 -6.50 -12.24 11.97
CA LEU A 379 -7.35 -11.18 11.41
C LEU A 379 -8.78 -11.64 11.07
N GLY A 380 -9.36 -12.53 11.88
CA GLY A 380 -10.71 -13.09 11.66
C GLY A 380 -10.80 -13.99 10.41
N LYS A 381 -9.67 -14.49 9.92
CA LYS A 381 -9.59 -15.34 8.72
C LYS A 381 -8.78 -16.59 9.02
N LYS A 382 -9.10 -17.67 8.31
CA LYS A 382 -8.22 -18.84 8.27
C LYS A 382 -7.10 -18.57 7.29
N TYR A 383 -5.86 -18.88 7.63
CA TYR A 383 -4.77 -18.85 6.67
C TYR A 383 -4.10 -20.20 6.48
N VAL A 384 -3.57 -20.40 5.27
CA VAL A 384 -2.61 -21.45 4.93
C VAL A 384 -1.38 -20.81 4.30
N GLY A 385 -0.22 -21.07 4.87
CA GLY A 385 1.05 -20.52 4.43
C GLY A 385 2.01 -21.60 3.94
N VAL A 386 2.71 -21.34 2.84
CA VAL A 386 3.74 -22.23 2.28
C VAL A 386 4.97 -21.42 1.89
N THR A 387 6.15 -22.03 2.05
CA THR A 387 7.37 -21.50 1.46
C THR A 387 7.44 -21.90 -0.01
N VAL A 388 7.90 -21.00 -0.87
CA VAL A 388 7.95 -21.16 -2.32
C VAL A 388 9.30 -20.67 -2.82
N GLY A 389 10.05 -21.57 -3.47
CA GLY A 389 11.27 -21.21 -4.20
C GLY A 389 10.98 -21.02 -5.69
N VAL A 390 11.28 -19.84 -6.22
CA VAL A 390 11.19 -19.53 -7.66
C VAL A 390 12.60 -19.23 -8.19
N PRO A 391 13.26 -20.22 -8.83
CA PRO A 391 14.56 -20.00 -9.46
C PRO A 391 14.54 -18.89 -10.52
N LEU A 392 15.71 -18.32 -10.81
CA LEU A 392 15.92 -17.44 -11.94
C LEU A 392 15.38 -18.05 -13.26
N ALA A 393 14.86 -17.19 -14.14
CA ALA A 393 14.34 -17.55 -15.46
C ALA A 393 13.32 -18.71 -15.44
N SER A 394 12.49 -18.80 -14.40
CA SER A 394 11.52 -19.87 -14.23
C SER A 394 10.13 -19.35 -13.88
N GLU A 395 9.15 -20.25 -13.99
CA GLU A 395 7.79 -20.03 -13.56
C GLU A 395 7.40 -21.07 -12.50
N ARG A 396 6.62 -20.66 -11.51
CA ARG A 396 6.07 -21.53 -10.46
C ARG A 396 4.62 -21.19 -10.20
N THR A 397 3.77 -22.21 -10.10
CA THR A 397 2.35 -22.06 -9.77
C THR A 397 2.03 -22.81 -8.50
N VAL A 398 1.66 -22.09 -7.45
CA VAL A 398 1.15 -22.64 -6.19
C VAL A 398 -0.36 -22.69 -6.28
N THR A 399 -0.95 -23.83 -5.95
CA THR A 399 -2.41 -24.02 -5.98
C THR A 399 -2.93 -24.42 -4.61
N PHE A 400 -3.95 -23.72 -4.14
CA PHE A 400 -4.74 -24.04 -2.96
C PHE A 400 -6.12 -24.51 -3.42
N GLU A 401 -6.50 -25.71 -3.01
CA GLU A 401 -7.85 -26.24 -3.19
C GLU A 401 -8.53 -26.29 -1.83
N TYR A 402 -9.77 -25.80 -1.76
CA TYR A 402 -10.52 -25.74 -0.52
C TYR A 402 -12.02 -25.75 -0.76
N THR A 403 -12.78 -26.00 0.31
CA THR A 403 -14.22 -25.81 0.31
C THR A 403 -14.59 -24.54 1.06
N LEU A 404 -15.63 -23.85 0.58
CA LEU A 404 -16.19 -22.71 1.30
C LEU A 404 -16.90 -23.17 2.59
N PRO A 405 -16.83 -22.37 3.67
CA PRO A 405 -17.61 -22.63 4.89
C PRO A 405 -19.11 -22.48 4.62
N LYS A 406 -19.93 -23.18 5.42
CA LYS A 406 -21.40 -23.08 5.38
C LYS A 406 -21.95 -21.70 5.71
N THR A 407 -21.13 -20.83 6.33
CA THR A 407 -21.49 -19.46 6.67
C THR A 407 -21.58 -18.55 5.44
N ILE A 408 -20.94 -18.93 4.33
CA ILE A 408 -21.09 -18.23 3.05
C ILE A 408 -22.32 -18.79 2.36
N ASP A 409 -23.41 -18.03 2.41
CA ASP A 409 -24.65 -18.39 1.74
C ASP A 409 -24.57 -18.06 0.25
N THR A 410 -24.39 -19.11 -0.55
CA THR A 410 -24.37 -19.00 -2.02
C THR A 410 -25.74 -19.33 -2.64
N SER A 411 -26.81 -19.27 -1.83
CA SER A 411 -28.12 -19.80 -2.23
C SER A 411 -28.78 -19.01 -3.35
N GLU A 412 -28.85 -17.69 -3.15
CA GLU A 412 -29.52 -16.70 -3.99
C GLU A 412 -28.52 -15.85 -4.79
N TRP A 413 -27.35 -15.56 -4.21
CA TRP A 413 -26.34 -14.67 -4.78
C TRP A 413 -24.93 -15.13 -4.36
N TYR A 414 -23.93 -14.76 -5.14
CA TYR A 414 -22.53 -15.00 -4.80
C TYR A 414 -21.76 -13.71 -5.01
N ASN A 415 -20.98 -13.33 -4.01
CA ASN A 415 -20.08 -12.19 -4.08
C ASN A 415 -18.71 -12.57 -3.56
N LEU A 416 -17.70 -11.90 -4.10
CA LEU A 416 -16.31 -12.18 -3.85
C LEU A 416 -15.57 -10.87 -3.63
N LYS A 417 -14.85 -10.78 -2.51
CA LYS A 417 -13.86 -9.73 -2.26
C LYS A 417 -12.44 -10.29 -2.38
N VAL A 418 -11.66 -9.74 -3.31
CA VAL A 418 -10.23 -10.02 -3.44
C VAL A 418 -9.45 -8.83 -2.89
N THR A 419 -8.76 -9.04 -1.77
CA THR A 419 -7.98 -7.98 -1.12
C THR A 419 -6.60 -7.88 -1.77
N LYS A 420 -6.25 -6.68 -2.23
CA LYS A 420 -4.93 -6.35 -2.75
C LYS A 420 -3.90 -6.28 -1.62
N GLN A 421 -2.71 -6.85 -1.87
CA GLN A 421 -1.52 -6.66 -1.03
C GLN A 421 -0.84 -5.29 -1.29
N SER A 422 -0.37 -4.63 -0.23
CA SER A 422 0.49 -3.45 -0.32
C SER A 422 1.85 -3.77 -0.96
N GLY A 423 2.44 -2.84 -1.72
CA GLY A 423 3.73 -3.03 -2.40
C GLY A 423 3.72 -3.93 -3.63
N VAL A 424 2.55 -4.42 -4.04
CA VAL A 424 2.36 -5.14 -5.30
C VAL A 424 1.39 -4.36 -6.18
N THR A 425 1.77 -4.09 -7.42
CA THR A 425 0.95 -3.37 -8.40
C THR A 425 0.80 -4.20 -9.68
N GLY A 426 -0.22 -3.91 -10.48
CA GLY A 426 -0.39 -4.46 -11.82
C GLY A 426 -0.61 -5.97 -11.87
N THR A 427 -1.10 -6.62 -10.80
CA THR A 427 -1.27 -8.08 -10.75
C THR A 427 -2.49 -8.49 -11.57
N PRO A 428 -2.34 -9.25 -12.67
CA PRO A 428 -3.49 -9.75 -13.41
C PRO A 428 -4.27 -10.76 -12.54
N LEU A 429 -5.59 -10.59 -12.52
CA LEU A 429 -6.53 -11.41 -11.77
C LEU A 429 -7.55 -12.01 -12.76
N SER A 430 -7.72 -13.33 -12.72
CA SER A 430 -8.80 -14.02 -13.42
C SER A 430 -9.71 -14.71 -12.41
N VAL A 431 -10.99 -14.37 -12.41
CA VAL A 431 -12.02 -14.95 -11.54
C VAL A 431 -13.01 -15.72 -12.39
N THR A 432 -13.16 -17.02 -12.16
CA THR A 432 -14.11 -17.89 -12.85
C THR A 432 -15.13 -18.45 -11.86
N ILE A 433 -16.41 -18.23 -12.15
CA ILE A 433 -17.52 -18.70 -11.33
C ILE A 433 -18.32 -19.70 -12.15
N ILE A 434 -18.48 -20.90 -11.60
CA ILE A 434 -19.39 -21.92 -12.10
C ILE A 434 -20.62 -21.87 -11.21
N ASP A 435 -21.74 -21.39 -11.73
CA ASP A 435 -22.96 -21.23 -10.95
C ASP A 435 -23.64 -22.57 -10.65
N LYS A 436 -24.75 -22.53 -9.90
CA LYS A 436 -25.51 -23.72 -9.51
C LYS A 436 -26.08 -24.52 -10.69
N GLN A 437 -26.26 -23.90 -11.84
CA GLN A 437 -26.72 -24.53 -13.08
C GLN A 437 -25.54 -25.00 -13.95
N GLY A 438 -24.31 -24.80 -13.51
CA GLY A 438 -23.09 -25.15 -14.23
C GLY A 438 -22.70 -24.13 -15.31
N LYS A 439 -23.34 -22.96 -15.36
CA LYS A 439 -22.96 -21.91 -16.30
C LYS A 439 -21.69 -21.21 -15.78
N ILE A 440 -20.78 -20.95 -16.71
CA ILE A 440 -19.46 -20.38 -16.41
C ILE A 440 -19.46 -18.88 -16.75
N LYS A 441 -19.00 -18.06 -15.82
CA LYS A 441 -18.70 -16.63 -16.02
C LYS A 441 -17.27 -16.35 -15.61
N THR A 442 -16.51 -15.66 -16.45
CA THR A 442 -15.11 -15.29 -16.17
C THR A 442 -14.94 -13.79 -16.24
N PHE A 443 -14.24 -13.24 -15.25
CA PHE A 443 -13.87 -11.83 -15.14
C PHE A 443 -12.35 -11.74 -15.15
N ASN A 444 -11.81 -10.78 -15.90
CA ASN A 444 -10.37 -10.53 -15.97
C ASN A 444 -10.12 -9.08 -15.59
N GLU A 445 -9.27 -8.88 -14.60
CA GLU A 445 -8.99 -7.58 -14.02
C GLU A 445 -7.49 -7.40 -13.77
N THR A 446 -7.10 -6.16 -13.49
CA THR A 446 -5.78 -5.85 -12.95
C THR A 446 -5.94 -5.36 -11.52
N LEU A 447 -5.42 -6.13 -10.56
CA LEU A 447 -5.57 -5.88 -9.12
C LEU A 447 -4.64 -4.74 -8.66
N ASN A 448 -5.06 -3.50 -8.93
CA ASN A 448 -4.43 -2.26 -8.46
C ASN A 448 -5.13 -1.65 -7.24
N ARG A 449 -6.34 -2.13 -6.94
CA ARG A 449 -7.12 -1.89 -5.72
C ARG A 449 -7.84 -3.17 -5.34
N ASP A 450 -8.50 -3.21 -4.19
CA ASP A 450 -9.36 -4.34 -3.83
C ASP A 450 -10.43 -4.54 -4.91
N PHE A 451 -10.74 -5.80 -5.23
CA PHE A 451 -11.75 -6.17 -6.21
C PHE A 451 -12.99 -6.69 -5.48
N VAL A 452 -14.17 -6.19 -5.84
CA VAL A 452 -15.44 -6.68 -5.35
C VAL A 452 -16.31 -7.03 -6.56
N LEU A 453 -16.79 -8.28 -6.61
CA LEU A 453 -17.52 -8.79 -7.76
C LEU A 453 -18.79 -7.98 -8.06
N SER A 454 -19.56 -7.63 -7.04
CA SER A 454 -20.81 -6.87 -7.20
C SER A 454 -20.64 -5.46 -7.75
N GLU A 455 -19.45 -4.86 -7.63
CA GLU A 455 -19.15 -3.55 -8.22
C GLU A 455 -18.95 -3.64 -9.74
N ARG A 456 -18.58 -4.83 -10.25
CA ARG A 456 -18.29 -5.08 -11.67
C ARG A 456 -19.48 -5.59 -12.48
N GLU A 457 -20.53 -6.06 -11.81
CA GLU A 457 -21.76 -6.48 -12.52
C GLU A 457 -22.66 -5.30 -12.91
N ASN A 458 -22.39 -4.11 -12.36
CA ASN A 458 -23.13 -2.87 -12.62
C ASN A 458 -22.43 -1.95 -13.64
N GLU A 459 -21.26 -2.33 -14.16
CA GLU A 459 -20.52 -1.70 -15.26
C GLU A 459 -20.78 -2.45 -16.57
#